data_AF-A0A553HIS4-F1
#
_entry.id   AF-A0A553HIS4-F1
#
_cell.length_a   1.000
_cell.length_b   1.000
_cell.length_c   1.000
_cell.angle_alpha   90.00
_cell.angle_beta   90.00
_cell.angle_gamma   90.00
#
_symmetry.space_group_name_H-M   'P 1'
#
loop_
_entity.id
_entity.type
_entity.pdbx_description
1 polymer ?
#
loop_
_entity_poly.entity_id
_entity_poly.type
_entity_poly.pdbx_seq_one_letter_code
_entity_poly.pdbx_strand_id
1 'polypeptide(L)'
;MVTFYFVAGITSWHVGGFTWSIHLLILGTWYNNMGGADAHAFVRNLINALGYTSFAAGAFEIAADAPLRPVSLLVVPKFGHVPNLETWITVILVIVLTTVHIQDMDDQKGDVLRGCRSLPLQIGDSACRWVIAIFMFFLGVFLSFVMEMSLARIHDKGKA
;
A
#
# COMPACT_ATOMS: atom_id res chain seq x y z
N MET A 1 15.96 16.37 3.61
CA MET A 1 14.75 15.89 2.91
C MET A 1 14.87 16.07 1.41
N VAL A 2 15.02 17.29 0.88
CA VAL A 2 15.17 17.53 -0.57
C VAL A 2 16.34 16.76 -1.21
N THR A 3 17.49 16.69 -0.56
CA THR A 3 18.64 15.91 -1.05
C THR A 3 18.31 14.44 -1.24
N PHE A 4 17.54 13.83 -0.33
CA PHE A 4 17.14 12.43 -0.45
C PHE A 4 16.17 12.20 -1.61
N TYR A 5 15.38 13.21 -2.00
CA TYR A 5 14.48 13.11 -3.15
C TYR A 5 15.25 13.08 -4.47
N PHE A 6 16.29 13.91 -4.59
CA PHE A 6 17.19 13.87 -5.75
C PHE A 6 17.94 12.54 -5.84
N VAL A 7 18.47 12.06 -4.71
CA VAL A 7 19.14 10.75 -4.67
C VAL A 7 18.17 9.66 -5.10
N ALA A 8 16.97 9.60 -4.53
CA ALA A 8 15.96 8.59 -4.87
C ALA A 8 15.55 8.64 -6.35
N GLY A 9 15.37 9.83 -6.91
CA GLY A 9 15.05 10.02 -8.33
C GLY A 9 16.18 9.55 -9.25
N ILE A 10 17.43 9.92 -8.94
CA ILE A 10 18.59 9.51 -9.73
C ILE A 10 18.81 8.00 -9.64
N THR A 11 18.77 7.42 -8.43
CA THR A 11 18.98 5.97 -8.26
C THR A 11 17.90 5.16 -8.95
N SER A 12 16.63 5.57 -8.84
CA SER A 12 15.53 4.86 -9.51
C SER A 12 15.54 5.05 -11.03
N TRP A 13 16.10 6.14 -11.54
CA TRP A 13 16.34 6.29 -12.98
C TRP A 13 17.38 5.29 -13.50
N HIS A 14 18.43 5.01 -12.72
CA HIS A 14 19.49 4.07 -13.11
C HIS A 14 19.12 2.60 -12.89
N VAL A 15 18.38 2.29 -11.81
CA VAL A 15 18.06 0.91 -11.40
C VAL A 15 16.70 0.44 -11.94
N GLY A 16 15.80 1.36 -12.29
CA GLY A 16 14.41 1.07 -12.64
C GLY A 16 13.42 1.47 -11.53
N GLY A 17 12.12 1.42 -11.83
CA GLY A 17 11.07 1.81 -10.89
C GLY A 17 10.92 3.32 -10.71
N PHE A 18 11.45 4.13 -11.63
CA PHE A 18 11.41 5.60 -11.57
C PHE A 18 9.99 6.14 -11.34
N THR A 19 9.00 5.62 -12.07
CA THR A 19 7.61 6.04 -11.94
C THR A 19 7.07 5.84 -10.52
N TRP A 20 7.35 4.69 -9.92
CA TRP A 20 6.94 4.35 -8.55
C TRP A 20 7.68 5.16 -7.50
N SER A 21 8.95 5.49 -7.76
CA SER A 21 9.72 6.41 -6.93
C SER A 21 9.10 7.81 -6.92
N ILE A 22 8.74 8.37 -8.09
CA ILE A 22 8.07 9.67 -8.18
C ILE A 22 6.72 9.65 -7.44
N HIS A 23 5.93 8.59 -7.59
CA HIS A 23 4.70 8.42 -6.81
C HIS A 23 4.94 8.44 -5.30
N LEU A 24 5.94 7.72 -4.81
CA LEU A 24 6.32 7.73 -3.40
C LEU A 24 6.77 9.12 -2.92
N LEU A 25 7.52 9.85 -3.75
CA LEU A 25 7.95 11.21 -3.42
C LEU A 25 6.77 12.18 -3.31
N ILE A 26 5.79 12.06 -4.21
CA ILE A 26 4.56 12.87 -4.17
C ILE A 26 3.74 12.54 -2.92
N LEU A 27 3.47 11.25 -2.68
CA LEU A 27 2.70 10.80 -1.51
C LEU A 27 3.41 11.14 -0.20
N GLY A 28 4.73 10.94 -0.12
CA GLY A 28 5.53 11.27 1.05
C GLY A 28 5.60 12.77 1.32
N THR A 29 5.64 13.60 0.27
CA THR A 29 5.54 15.05 0.41
C THR A 29 4.16 15.47 0.90
N TRP A 30 3.10 14.87 0.37
CA TRP A 30 1.74 15.14 0.86
C TRP A 30 1.59 14.72 2.33
N TYR A 31 2.07 13.53 2.68
CA TYR A 31 2.04 12.97 4.03
C TYR A 31 2.76 13.88 5.04
N ASN A 32 4.02 14.25 4.75
CA ASN A 32 4.90 14.90 5.73
C ASN A 32 4.88 16.43 5.68
N ASN A 33 4.80 17.02 4.48
CA ASN A 33 5.01 18.46 4.28
C ASN A 33 3.72 19.24 4.08
N MET A 34 2.66 18.60 3.58
CA MET A 34 1.38 19.24 3.28
C MET A 34 0.25 18.81 4.24
N GLY A 35 0.59 18.11 5.33
CA GLY A 35 -0.36 17.75 6.39
C GLY A 35 -1.33 16.62 6.03
N GLY A 36 -1.05 15.82 4.99
CA GLY A 36 -1.89 14.69 4.59
C GLY A 36 -2.04 13.64 5.70
N ALA A 37 -1.02 13.46 6.53
CA ALA A 37 -1.05 12.57 7.68
C ALA A 37 -1.88 13.10 8.87
N ASP A 38 -2.16 14.40 8.90
CA ASP A 38 -2.71 15.09 10.07
C ASP A 38 -4.24 15.29 9.96
N ALA A 39 -4.75 15.36 8.73
CA ALA A 39 -6.13 15.74 8.42
C ALA A 39 -7.18 14.73 8.93
N HIS A 40 -6.99 13.43 8.65
CA HIS A 40 -7.95 12.38 8.99
C HIS A 40 -7.30 10.99 8.91
N ALA A 41 -7.72 10.05 9.76
CA ALA A 41 -7.12 8.70 9.80
C ALA A 41 -7.28 7.95 8.47
N PHE A 42 -8.45 8.09 7.83
CA PHE A 42 -8.66 7.47 6.53
C PHE A 42 -7.68 7.98 5.46
N VAL A 43 -7.42 9.29 5.41
CA VAL A 43 -6.49 9.89 4.43
C VAL A 43 -5.06 9.42 4.71
N ARG A 44 -4.64 9.43 5.99
CA ARG A 44 -3.36 8.87 6.44
C ARG A 44 -3.20 7.42 5.98
N ASN A 45 -4.18 6.57 6.26
CA ASN A 45 -4.16 5.15 5.91
C ASN A 45 -4.15 4.93 4.39
N LEU A 46 -4.89 5.75 3.64
CA LEU A 46 -4.92 5.68 2.18
C LEU A 46 -3.57 6.06 1.56
N ILE A 47 -2.94 7.14 2.03
CA ILE A 47 -1.61 7.55 1.58
C ILE A 47 -0.58 6.46 1.89
N ASN A 48 -0.62 5.90 3.10
CA ASN A 48 0.23 4.77 3.48
C ASN A 48 0.00 3.56 2.57
N ALA A 49 -1.25 3.17 2.33
CA ALA A 49 -1.59 2.04 1.47
C ALA A 49 -1.06 2.23 0.05
N LEU A 50 -1.26 3.40 -0.54
CA LEU A 50 -0.73 3.75 -1.86
C LEU A 50 0.81 3.73 -1.89
N GLY A 51 1.45 4.16 -0.80
CA GLY A 51 2.90 4.10 -0.64
C GLY A 51 3.42 2.66 -0.64
N TYR A 52 2.87 1.79 0.21
CA TYR A 52 3.26 0.38 0.25
C TYR A 52 3.01 -0.34 -1.08
N THR A 53 1.90 -0.06 -1.76
CA THR A 53 1.69 -0.62 -3.11
C THR A 53 2.67 -0.10 -4.13
N SER A 54 3.12 1.16 -4.02
CA SER A 54 4.13 1.72 -4.92
C SER A 54 5.48 1.03 -4.72
N PHE A 55 5.85 0.70 -3.47
CA PHE A 55 7.03 -0.12 -3.18
C PHE A 55 6.93 -1.51 -3.82
N ALA A 56 5.80 -2.20 -3.62
CA ALA A 56 5.59 -3.54 -4.17
C ALA A 56 5.59 -3.54 -5.71
N ALA A 57 4.91 -2.59 -6.34
CA ALA A 57 4.85 -2.46 -7.79
C ALA A 57 6.22 -2.10 -8.39
N GLY A 58 6.96 -1.17 -7.78
CA GLY A 58 8.30 -0.81 -8.22
C GLY A 58 9.31 -1.96 -8.11
N ALA A 59 9.27 -2.72 -7.01
CA ALA A 59 10.10 -3.90 -6.86
C ALA A 59 9.75 -4.98 -7.90
N PHE A 60 8.46 -5.21 -8.16
CA PHE A 60 8.02 -6.16 -9.17
C PHE A 60 8.43 -5.73 -10.58
N GLU A 61 8.26 -4.46 -10.95
CA GLU A 61 8.65 -3.93 -12.27
C GLU A 61 10.11 -4.25 -12.60
N ILE A 62 11.00 -4.05 -11.62
CA ILE A 62 12.43 -4.36 -11.76
C ILE A 62 12.65 -5.87 -11.84
N ALA A 63 12.03 -6.65 -10.95
CA ALA A 63 12.24 -8.10 -10.88
C ALA A 63 11.69 -8.85 -12.09
N ALA A 64 10.59 -8.38 -12.67
CA ALA A 64 9.94 -8.98 -13.83
C ALA A 64 10.46 -8.41 -15.17
N ASP A 65 11.34 -7.41 -15.13
CA ASP A 65 11.79 -6.63 -16.30
C ASP A 65 10.60 -6.19 -17.19
N ALA A 66 9.51 -5.77 -16.54
CA ALA A 66 8.22 -5.51 -17.17
C ALA A 66 7.69 -4.15 -16.69
N PRO A 67 7.68 -3.11 -17.54
CA PRO A 67 7.27 -1.76 -17.13
C PRO A 67 5.80 -1.74 -16.70
N LEU A 68 5.53 -1.28 -15.48
CA LEU A 68 4.18 -1.13 -14.97
C LEU A 68 3.73 0.33 -15.05
N ARG A 69 2.48 0.55 -15.48
CA ARG A 69 1.90 1.89 -15.51
C ARG A 69 1.03 2.13 -14.26
N PRO A 70 1.15 3.27 -13.56
CA PRO A 70 0.43 3.48 -12.31
C PRO A 70 -1.07 3.71 -12.44
N VAL A 71 -1.49 4.37 -13.52
CA VAL A 71 -2.92 4.62 -13.81
C VAL A 71 -3.68 3.29 -13.92
N SER A 72 -2.99 2.26 -14.38
CA SER A 72 -3.52 0.92 -14.52
C SER A 72 -3.48 0.05 -13.25
N LEU A 73 -3.11 0.60 -12.09
CA LEU A 73 -3.34 -0.05 -10.79
C LEU A 73 -4.47 0.61 -9.98
N LEU A 74 -4.89 1.83 -10.35
CA LEU A 74 -6.03 2.56 -9.74
C LEU A 74 -7.37 2.29 -10.44
N VAL A 75 -7.32 1.99 -11.74
CA VAL A 75 -8.45 1.50 -12.52
C VAL A 75 -8.14 0.03 -12.77
N VAL A 76 -8.92 -0.94 -12.29
CA VAL A 76 -8.71 -2.38 -12.56
C VAL A 76 -8.70 -2.63 -14.08
N PRO A 77 -7.55 -2.82 -14.75
CA PRO A 77 -7.53 -2.94 -16.20
C PRO A 77 -6.92 -4.28 -16.56
N LYS A 78 -7.72 -5.22 -17.07
CA LYS A 78 -7.26 -6.53 -17.53
C LYS A 78 -5.90 -6.46 -18.25
N PHE A 79 -4.79 -6.69 -17.54
CA PHE A 79 -3.48 -6.79 -18.13
C PHE A 79 -3.39 -8.16 -18.79
N GLY A 80 -3.31 -8.14 -20.11
CA GLY A 80 -2.92 -9.32 -20.87
C GLY A 80 -1.51 -9.74 -20.45
N HIS A 81 -1.37 -11.04 -20.15
CA HIS A 81 -0.13 -11.83 -20.02
C HIS A 81 0.48 -12.05 -18.63
N VAL A 82 0.08 -11.35 -17.56
CA VAL A 82 0.46 -11.74 -16.18
C VAL A 82 -0.80 -12.09 -15.38
N PRO A 83 -1.19 -13.38 -15.29
CA PRO A 83 -2.30 -13.74 -14.44
C PRO A 83 -1.94 -13.39 -13.00
N ASN A 84 -2.74 -12.52 -12.38
CA ASN A 84 -2.81 -12.21 -10.94
C ASN A 84 -2.06 -10.97 -10.41
N LEU A 85 -1.27 -10.20 -11.17
CA LEU A 85 -0.54 -9.03 -10.61
C LEU A 85 -1.48 -7.96 -10.02
N GLU A 86 -2.52 -7.57 -10.76
CA GLU A 86 -3.52 -6.60 -10.29
C GLU A 86 -4.19 -7.06 -8.99
N THR A 87 -4.52 -8.35 -8.91
CA THR A 87 -5.11 -8.96 -7.72
C THR A 87 -4.16 -8.84 -6.53
N TRP A 88 -2.88 -9.14 -6.71
CA TRP A 88 -1.86 -9.04 -5.66
C TRP A 88 -1.64 -7.61 -5.19
N ILE A 89 -1.55 -6.64 -6.11
CA ILE A 89 -1.42 -5.23 -5.73
C ILE A 89 -2.67 -4.74 -4.99
N THR A 90 -3.86 -5.13 -5.45
CA THR A 90 -5.13 -4.80 -4.77
C THR A 90 -5.20 -5.41 -3.38
N VAL A 91 -4.74 -6.65 -3.22
CA VAL A 91 -4.67 -7.31 -1.91
C VAL A 91 -3.74 -6.55 -0.98
N ILE A 92 -2.54 -6.16 -1.42
CA ILE A 92 -1.62 -5.33 -0.61
C ILE A 92 -2.28 -4.00 -0.24
N LEU A 93 -2.93 -3.32 -1.19
CA LEU A 93 -3.63 -2.07 -0.95
C LEU A 93 -4.67 -2.23 0.16
N VAL A 94 -5.53 -3.24 0.05
CA VAL A 94 -6.64 -3.49 0.98
C VAL A 94 -6.10 -3.85 2.36
N ILE A 95 -5.10 -4.75 2.45
CA ILE A 95 -4.47 -5.11 3.73
C ILE A 95 -3.92 -3.86 4.39
N VAL A 96 -3.06 -3.12 3.70
CA VAL A 96 -2.40 -1.95 4.30
C VAL A 96 -3.43 -0.89 4.68
N LEU A 97 -4.40 -0.57 3.82
CA LEU A 97 -5.45 0.42 4.12
C LEU A 97 -6.22 0.09 5.40
N THR A 98 -6.51 -1.19 5.61
CA THR A 98 -7.34 -1.66 6.72
C THR A 98 -6.55 -2.01 7.97
N THR A 99 -5.22 -2.17 7.91
CA THR A 99 -4.42 -2.60 9.07
C THR A 99 -3.28 -1.66 9.43
N VAL A 100 -2.87 -0.71 8.57
CA VAL A 100 -1.67 0.12 8.83
C VAL A 100 -1.78 0.97 10.08
N HIS A 101 -3.00 1.34 10.48
CA HIS A 101 -3.26 2.08 11.71
C HIS A 101 -2.94 1.30 13.00
N ILE A 102 -2.54 0.02 12.90
CA ILE A 102 -1.89 -0.67 14.01
C ILE A 102 -0.64 0.07 14.50
N GLN A 103 0.07 0.76 13.60
CA GLN A 103 1.25 1.55 13.93
C GLN A 103 0.88 2.77 14.80
N ASP A 104 -0.29 3.36 14.57
CA ASP A 104 -0.79 4.49 15.35
C ASP A 104 -1.12 4.09 16.81
N MET A 105 -1.28 2.80 17.12
CA MET A 105 -1.59 2.32 18.47
C MET A 105 -0.47 2.62 19.45
N ASP A 106 0.78 2.44 19.02
CA ASP A 106 1.96 2.71 19.84
C ASP A 106 2.34 4.20 19.81
N ASP A 107 1.97 4.93 18.75
CA ASP A 107 2.35 6.33 18.54
C ASP A 107 1.29 7.36 19.01
N GLN A 108 0.29 6.95 19.78
CA GLN A 108 -0.78 7.85 20.24
C GLN A 108 -0.25 9.09 20.97
N LYS A 109 0.80 8.95 21.78
CA LYS A 109 1.41 10.08 22.49
C LYS A 109 2.07 11.08 21.53
N GLY A 110 2.77 10.57 20.51
CA GLY A 110 3.40 11.39 19.47
C GLY A 110 2.36 12.11 18.62
N ASP A 111 1.32 11.38 18.21
CA ASP A 111 0.20 11.92 17.44
C ASP A 111 -0.53 13.04 18.19
N VAL A 112 -0.76 12.89 19.50
CA VAL A 112 -1.38 13.94 20.33
C VAL A 112 -0.51 15.20 20.37
N LEU A 113 0.80 15.06 20.58
CA LEU A 113 1.73 16.20 20.62
C LEU A 113 1.81 16.93 19.29
N ARG A 114 1.68 16.20 18.18
CA ARG A 114 1.70 16.75 16.82
C ARG A 114 0.33 17.30 16.37
N GLY A 115 -0.73 17.04 17.14
CA GLY A 115 -2.10 17.43 16.79
C GLY A 115 -2.68 16.57 15.65
N CYS A 116 -2.13 15.38 15.42
CA CYS A 116 -2.58 14.46 14.39
C CYS A 116 -3.93 13.83 14.75
N ARG A 117 -4.75 13.58 13.73
CA ARG A 117 -5.98 12.78 13.87
C ARG A 117 -5.74 11.35 13.40
N SER A 118 -5.07 10.55 14.23
CA SER A 118 -4.91 9.11 13.99
C SER A 118 -6.15 8.33 14.41
N LEU A 119 -6.30 7.09 13.92
CA LEU A 119 -7.52 6.32 14.16
C LEU A 119 -7.80 6.09 15.65
N PRO A 120 -6.83 5.64 16.48
CA PRO A 120 -7.09 5.46 17.91
C PRO A 120 -7.50 6.75 18.64
N LEU A 121 -7.06 7.92 18.17
CA LEU A 121 -7.47 9.21 18.74
C LEU A 121 -8.89 9.63 18.31
N GLN A 122 -9.39 9.11 17.19
CA GLN A 122 -10.75 9.41 16.69
C GLN A 122 -11.82 8.48 17.24
N ILE A 123 -11.55 7.17 17.32
CA ILE A 123 -12.54 6.16 17.73
C ILE A 123 -12.24 5.55 19.10
N GLY A 124 -11.10 5.87 19.72
CA GLY A 124 -10.64 5.32 20.98
C GLY A 124 -9.79 4.06 20.83
N ASP A 125 -8.89 3.83 21.79
CA ASP A 125 -7.92 2.71 21.79
C ASP A 125 -8.60 1.34 21.68
N SER A 126 -9.59 1.05 22.54
CA SER A 126 -10.27 -0.24 22.57
C SER A 126 -11.04 -0.54 21.28
N ALA A 127 -11.79 0.44 20.76
CA ALA A 127 -12.52 0.29 19.51
C ALA A 127 -11.54 0.09 18.33
N CYS A 128 -10.42 0.81 18.32
CA CYS A 128 -9.38 0.64 17.32
C CYS A 128 -8.79 -0.78 17.34
N ARG A 129 -8.49 -1.35 18.51
CA ARG A 129 -8.02 -2.75 18.64
C ARG A 129 -9.01 -3.75 18.05
N TRP A 130 -10.31 -3.56 18.29
CA TRP A 130 -11.34 -4.43 17.71
C TRP A 130 -11.44 -4.30 16.20
N VAL A 131 -11.35 -3.08 15.66
CA VAL A 131 -11.30 -2.85 14.21
C VAL A 131 -10.13 -3.59 13.57
N ILE A 132 -8.93 -3.48 14.16
CA ILE A 132 -7.73 -4.19 13.70
C ILE A 132 -7.97 -5.71 13.73
N ALA A 133 -8.43 -6.25 14.86
CA ALA A 133 -8.63 -7.68 15.04
C ALA A 133 -9.65 -8.26 14.02
N ILE A 134 -10.75 -7.53 13.80
CA ILE A 134 -11.78 -7.88 12.83
C ILE A 134 -11.19 -7.93 11.42
N PHE A 135 -10.54 -6.86 10.96
CA PHE A 135 -9.96 -6.84 9.61
C PHE A 135 -8.88 -7.90 9.43
N MET A 136 -7.98 -8.10 10.40
CA MET A 136 -6.95 -9.14 10.33
C MET A 136 -7.56 -10.54 10.22
N PHE A 137 -8.58 -10.85 11.01
CA PHE A 137 -9.26 -12.14 10.97
C PHE A 137 -9.94 -12.37 9.62
N PHE A 138 -10.78 -11.42 9.19
CA PHE A 138 -11.53 -11.56 7.94
C PHE A 138 -10.63 -11.61 6.72
N LEU A 139 -9.59 -10.77 6.66
CA LEU A 139 -8.62 -10.81 5.56
C LEU A 139 -7.82 -12.11 5.58
N GLY A 140 -7.40 -12.60 6.74
CA GLY A 140 -6.70 -13.88 6.86
C GLY A 140 -7.50 -15.04 6.28
N VAL A 141 -8.79 -15.15 6.65
CA VAL A 141 -9.69 -16.20 6.13
C VAL A 141 -9.99 -15.97 4.65
N PHE A 142 -10.43 -14.77 4.27
CA PHE A 142 -10.84 -14.45 2.90
C PHE A 142 -9.69 -14.61 1.90
N LEU A 143 -8.51 -14.09 2.21
CA LEU A 143 -7.36 -14.18 1.32
C LEU A 143 -6.86 -15.61 1.17
N SER A 144 -6.96 -16.44 2.21
CA SER A 144 -6.61 -17.87 2.09
C SER A 144 -7.42 -18.55 0.98
N PHE A 145 -8.73 -18.28 0.92
CA PHE A 145 -9.58 -18.79 -0.16
C PHE A 145 -9.25 -18.19 -1.53
N VAL A 146 -9.00 -16.88 -1.61
CA VAL A 146 -8.64 -16.21 -2.87
C VAL A 146 -7.33 -16.77 -3.45
N MET A 147 -6.32 -17.01 -2.59
CA MET A 147 -5.05 -17.59 -3.02
C MET A 147 -5.22 -19.01 -3.53
N GLU A 148 -6.00 -19.84 -2.84
CA GLU A 148 -6.25 -21.22 -3.24
C GLU A 148 -6.88 -21.28 -4.64
N MET A 149 -7.88 -20.42 -4.91
CA MET A 149 -8.49 -20.31 -6.23
C MET A 149 -7.52 -19.81 -7.30
N SER A 150 -6.62 -18.87 -6.96
CA SER A 150 -5.62 -18.35 -7.89
C SER A 150 -4.61 -19.43 -8.30
N LEU A 151 -4.14 -20.24 -7.33
CA LEU A 151 -3.22 -21.35 -7.57
C LEU A 151 -3.87 -22.45 -8.43
N ALA A 152 -5.13 -22.80 -8.16
CA ALA A 152 -5.87 -23.79 -8.95
C ALA A 152 -5.96 -23.41 -10.43
N ARG A 153 -6.17 -22.12 -10.75
CA ARG A 153 -6.22 -21.64 -12.14
C ARG A 153 -4.88 -21.71 -12.87
N ILE A 154 -3.76 -21.52 -12.16
CA ILE A 154 -2.42 -21.62 -12.76
C ILE A 154 -2.15 -23.08 -13.15
N HIS A 155 -2.49 -24.01 -12.26
CA HIS A 155 -2.30 -25.45 -12.49
C HIS A 155 -3.12 -25.95 -13.69
N ASP A 156 -4.36 -25.49 -13.87
CA ASP A 156 -5.19 -25.84 -15.03
C ASP A 156 -4.61 -25.30 -16.35
N LYS A 157 -4.09 -24.07 -16.36
CA LYS A 157 -3.48 -23.47 -17.56
C LYS A 157 -2.16 -24.13 -17.96
N GLY A 158 -1.44 -24.76 -17.04
CA GLY A 158 -0.20 -25.49 -17.34
C GLY A 158 -0.42 -26.88 -17.95
N LYS A 159 -1.67 -27.35 -18.03
CA LYS A 159 -2.04 -28.68 -18.58
C LYS A 159 -2.66 -28.62 -19.99
N ALA A 160 -2.90 -27.42 -20.52
CA ALA A 160 -3.42 -27.18 -21.87
C ALA A 160 -2.29 -26.71 -22.79
#